data_AF-A0A849VIG8-F1
#
_entry.id   AF-A0A849VIG8-F1
#
_cell.length_a   1.000
_cell.length_b   1.000
_cell.length_c   1.000
_cell.angle_alpha   90.00
_cell.angle_beta   90.00
_cell.angle_gamma   90.00
#
_symmetry.space_group_name_H-M   'P 1'
#
loop_
_entity.id
_entity.type
_entity.pdbx_description
1 polymer ?
#
loop_
_entity_poly.entity_id
_entity_poly.type
_entity_poly.pdbx_seq_one_letter_code
_entity_poly.pdbx_strand_id
1 'polypeptide(L)'
;MTALVKGRQTPKRAGEQRNDPVAANSKIYAGALVVLNATGYAEPATTATGLTARGVAQRSCTNTNGNGAERIESEAGCWRFINDGTINRTHIGKPAWIVDDQTVAADDGGSTRSVAGDIIDVDSNGVWVNIK
;
A
#
# COMPACT_ATOMS: atom_id res chain seq x y z
N MET A 1 -10.94 -21.23 -21.54
CA MET A 1 -10.69 -21.48 -20.12
C MET A 1 -10.35 -22.95 -19.97
N THR A 2 -9.08 -23.29 -19.73
CA THR A 2 -8.58 -24.68 -19.78
C THR A 2 -8.57 -25.25 -18.37
N ALA A 3 -9.38 -26.29 -18.13
CA ALA A 3 -9.41 -26.97 -16.84
C ALA A 3 -8.12 -27.77 -16.63
N LEU A 4 -7.74 -27.96 -15.36
CA LEU A 4 -6.53 -28.68 -14.99
C LEU A 4 -6.69 -30.18 -15.30
N VAL A 5 -5.93 -30.70 -16.29
CA VAL A 5 -6.01 -32.11 -16.73
C VAL A 5 -4.92 -33.03 -16.16
N LYS A 6 -3.98 -32.47 -15.37
CA LYS A 6 -2.95 -33.23 -14.63
C LYS A 6 -2.51 -32.43 -13.40
N GLY A 7 -2.07 -33.13 -12.34
CA GLY A 7 -1.55 -32.50 -11.13
C GLY A 7 -0.41 -31.52 -11.42
N ARG A 8 -0.50 -30.31 -10.87
CA ARG A 8 0.51 -29.24 -10.95
C ARG A 8 1.02 -28.93 -9.55
N GLN A 9 2.33 -28.76 -9.39
CA GLN A 9 2.91 -28.16 -8.20
C GLN A 9 2.56 -26.66 -8.21
N THR A 10 1.60 -26.25 -7.40
CA THR A 10 1.25 -24.83 -7.25
C THR A 10 2.22 -24.19 -6.26
N PRO A 11 3.06 -23.23 -6.70
CA PRO A 11 3.99 -22.57 -5.79
C PRO A 11 3.22 -21.74 -4.77
N LYS A 12 3.63 -21.83 -3.50
CA LYS A 12 3.15 -20.95 -2.42
C LYS A 12 4.17 -19.84 -2.17
N ARG A 13 3.69 -18.64 -1.85
CA ARG A 13 4.51 -17.51 -1.38
C ARG A 13 3.91 -17.02 -0.07
N ALA A 14 4.73 -16.50 0.84
CA ALA A 14 4.28 -15.95 2.12
C ALA A 14 3.28 -14.78 1.96
N GLY A 15 3.25 -14.11 0.80
CA GLY A 15 2.32 -13.03 0.50
C GLY A 15 2.72 -11.66 1.05
N GLU A 16 3.71 -11.64 1.94
CA GLU A 16 4.26 -10.45 2.59
C GLU A 16 5.14 -9.63 1.62
N GLN A 17 6.09 -10.28 0.94
CA GLN A 17 6.95 -9.59 -0.03
C GLN A 17 6.32 -9.49 -1.41
N ARG A 18 6.27 -8.27 -1.93
CA ARG A 18 5.72 -7.91 -3.24
C ARG A 18 6.79 -7.22 -4.06
N ASN A 19 6.74 -7.43 -5.37
CA ASN A 19 7.67 -6.81 -6.31
C ASN A 19 6.86 -6.30 -7.50
N ASP A 20 6.67 -4.99 -7.55
CA ASP A 20 5.75 -4.33 -8.47
C ASP A 20 6.50 -3.38 -9.42
N PRO A 21 6.07 -3.28 -10.69
CA PRO A 21 6.65 -2.35 -11.65
C PRO A 21 6.30 -0.91 -11.28
N VAL A 22 7.28 -0.02 -11.22
CA VAL A 22 7.10 1.40 -10.83
C VAL A 22 6.61 2.22 -12.02
N ALA A 23 5.68 3.14 -11.78
CA ALA A 23 5.21 4.08 -12.81
C ALA A 23 6.35 4.99 -13.30
N ALA A 24 6.21 5.55 -14.50
CA ALA A 24 7.16 6.51 -15.04
C ALA A 24 7.20 7.77 -14.16
N ASN A 25 8.38 8.41 -14.10
CA ASN A 25 8.63 9.65 -13.35
C ASN A 25 8.21 9.61 -11.88
N SER A 26 8.21 8.42 -11.26
CA SER A 26 7.79 8.23 -9.88
C SER A 26 9.00 8.01 -8.98
N LYS A 27 8.96 8.68 -7.82
CA LYS A 27 9.97 8.54 -6.77
C LYS A 27 9.30 7.96 -5.53
N ILE A 28 9.79 6.79 -5.11
CA ILE A 28 9.33 6.09 -3.93
C ILE A 28 10.49 6.08 -2.94
N TYR A 29 10.27 6.61 -1.74
CA TYR A 29 11.27 6.58 -0.66
C TYR A 29 11.19 5.26 0.11
N ALA A 30 12.30 4.86 0.74
CA ALA A 30 12.27 3.75 1.68
C ALA A 30 11.38 4.11 2.88
N GLY A 31 10.50 3.21 3.30
CA GLY A 31 9.51 3.46 4.34
C GLY A 31 8.20 4.10 3.86
N ALA A 32 8.11 4.50 2.59
CA ALA A 32 6.88 5.07 2.03
C ALA A 32 5.82 3.99 1.78
N LEU A 33 4.55 4.36 1.97
CA LEU A 33 3.41 3.55 1.56
C LEU A 33 3.37 3.47 0.03
N VAL A 34 3.38 2.25 -0.49
CA VAL A 34 3.31 1.95 -1.92
C VAL A 34 1.88 1.57 -2.27
N VAL A 35 1.37 2.21 -3.32
CA VAL A 35 0.05 1.91 -3.91
C VAL A 35 0.19 1.46 -5.35
N LEU A 36 -0.74 0.65 -5.83
CA LEU A 36 -0.95 0.49 -7.26
C LEU A 36 -1.99 1.49 -7.74
N ASN A 37 -1.67 2.14 -8.84
CA ASN A 37 -2.63 2.91 -9.63
C ASN A 37 -3.60 1.98 -10.40
N ALA A 38 -4.62 2.56 -11.04
CA ALA A 38 -5.63 1.82 -11.82
C ALA A 38 -5.04 1.02 -13.00
N THR A 39 -3.82 1.36 -13.44
CA THR A 39 -3.10 0.65 -14.51
C THR A 39 -2.15 -0.44 -14.00
N GLY A 40 -2.07 -0.64 -12.68
CA GLY A 40 -1.27 -1.70 -12.05
C GLY A 40 0.21 -1.36 -11.85
N TYR A 41 0.60 -0.08 -11.92
CA TYR A 41 1.95 0.38 -11.60
C TYR A 41 2.04 0.93 -10.18
N ALA A 42 3.19 0.69 -9.55
CA ALA A 42 3.52 1.17 -8.22
C ALA A 42 3.85 2.67 -8.22
N GLU A 43 3.18 3.40 -7.35
CA GLU A 43 3.33 4.84 -7.11
C GLU A 43 3.41 5.10 -5.60
N PRO A 44 3.98 6.24 -5.16
CA PRO A 44 3.83 6.68 -3.78
C PRO A 44 2.34 6.92 -3.47
N ALA A 45 1.92 6.61 -2.24
CA ALA A 45 0.56 6.86 -1.80
C ALA A 45 0.21 8.36 -1.86
N THR A 46 -0.96 8.67 -2.41
CA THR A 46 -1.49 10.03 -2.51
C THR A 46 -3.00 9.99 -2.27
N THR A 47 -3.60 11.15 -1.98
CA THR A 47 -5.06 11.30 -1.97
C THR A 47 -5.63 11.12 -3.38
N ALA A 48 -5.97 9.89 -3.72
CA ALA A 48 -6.72 9.56 -4.93
C ALA A 48 -7.63 8.36 -4.69
N THR A 49 -8.58 8.17 -5.60
CA THR A 49 -9.51 7.03 -5.61
C THR A 49 -8.99 5.90 -6.49
N GLY A 50 -9.41 4.67 -6.19
CA GLY A 50 -9.03 3.48 -6.97
C GLY A 50 -7.58 3.03 -6.77
N LEU A 51 -6.89 3.54 -5.75
CA LEU A 51 -5.56 3.07 -5.37
C LEU A 51 -5.67 1.79 -4.55
N THR A 52 -4.80 0.83 -4.84
CA THR A 52 -4.69 -0.41 -4.05
C THR A 52 -3.40 -0.40 -3.25
N ALA A 53 -3.49 -0.29 -1.91
CA ALA A 53 -2.32 -0.36 -1.04
C ALA A 53 -1.60 -1.71 -1.18
N ARG A 54 -0.28 -1.67 -1.39
CA ARG A 54 0.54 -2.88 -1.54
C ARG A 54 1.45 -3.16 -0.37
N GLY A 55 1.85 -2.16 0.40
CA GLY A 55 2.74 -2.33 1.55
C GLY A 55 3.68 -1.15 1.70
N VAL A 56 4.73 -1.33 2.50
CA VAL A 56 5.77 -0.32 2.71
C VAL A 56 7.00 -0.65 1.86
N ALA A 57 7.57 0.36 1.19
CA ALA A 57 8.77 0.22 0.38
C ALA A 57 10.00 -0.11 1.23
N GLN A 58 10.71 -1.20 0.87
CA GLN A 58 11.94 -1.60 1.55
C GLN A 58 13.18 -0.82 1.09
N ARG A 59 13.10 -0.20 -0.09
CA ARG A 59 14.20 0.58 -0.69
C ARG A 59 13.67 1.84 -1.37
N SER A 60 14.52 2.86 -1.47
CA SER A 60 14.22 4.00 -2.32
C SER A 60 14.43 3.64 -3.80
N CYS A 61 13.48 4.01 -4.65
CA CYS A 61 13.47 3.72 -6.08
C CYS A 61 13.05 4.99 -6.83
N THR A 62 13.74 5.33 -7.91
CA THR A 62 13.41 6.53 -8.72
C THR A 62 13.36 6.11 -10.17
N ASN A 63 12.16 5.92 -10.70
CA ASN A 63 11.99 5.59 -12.10
C ASN A 63 11.87 6.88 -12.92
N THR A 64 12.95 7.29 -13.58
CA THR A 64 12.96 8.40 -14.54
C THR A 64 12.64 7.97 -15.97
N ASN A 65 12.45 6.66 -16.20
CA ASN A 65 12.21 6.06 -17.51
C ASN A 65 10.72 5.72 -17.69
N GLY A 66 10.41 4.90 -18.69
CA GLY A 66 9.05 4.43 -18.95
C GLY A 66 8.47 3.54 -17.83
N ASN A 67 7.16 3.33 -17.91
CA ASN A 67 6.43 2.49 -16.95
C ASN A 67 7.05 1.09 -16.87
N GLY A 68 7.36 0.64 -15.65
CA GLY A 68 7.90 -0.70 -15.39
C GLY A 68 9.38 -0.89 -15.72
N ALA A 69 10.13 0.18 -16.01
CA ALA A 69 11.59 0.12 -16.16
C ALA A 69 12.29 -0.23 -14.84
N GLU A 70 11.76 0.25 -13.71
CA GLU A 70 12.20 -0.16 -12.38
C GLU A 70 11.11 -0.95 -11.65
N ARG A 71 11.55 -1.72 -10.66
CA ARG A 71 10.70 -2.53 -9.78
C ARG A 71 10.97 -2.17 -8.34
N ILE A 72 9.92 -2.05 -7.54
CA ILE A 72 10.03 -1.79 -6.11
C ILE A 72 9.66 -3.03 -5.31
N GLU A 73 10.45 -3.32 -4.29
CA GLU A 73 10.13 -4.34 -3.29
C GLU A 73 9.36 -3.68 -2.15
N SER A 74 8.13 -4.14 -1.95
CA SER A 74 7.24 -3.68 -0.88
C SER A 74 6.86 -4.83 0.02
N GLU A 75 6.63 -4.53 1.29
CA GLU A 75 6.25 -5.51 2.30
C GLU A 75 4.86 -5.19 2.85
N ALA A 76 3.93 -6.12 2.64
CA ALA A 76 2.61 -6.13 3.24
C ALA A 76 2.71 -6.62 4.69
N GLY A 77 1.90 -6.04 5.58
CA GLY A 77 1.97 -6.31 7.01
C GLY A 77 1.45 -5.15 7.83
N CYS A 78 1.72 -5.20 9.13
CA CYS A 78 1.32 -4.17 10.07
C CYS A 78 2.43 -3.14 10.24
N TRP A 79 2.21 -1.93 9.73
CA TRP A 79 3.16 -0.84 9.77
C TRP A 79 2.58 0.38 10.48
N ARG A 80 3.43 1.15 11.13
CA ARG A 80 3.02 2.37 11.83
C ARG A 80 3.10 3.57 10.91
N PHE A 81 1.98 4.26 10.75
CA PHE A 81 1.83 5.50 9.99
C PHE A 81 1.50 6.68 10.89
N ILE A 82 1.71 7.88 10.37
CA ILE A 82 1.35 9.14 11.02
C ILE A 82 -0.18 9.28 10.97
N ASN A 83 -0.76 9.68 12.10
CA ASN A 83 -2.18 9.98 12.18
C ASN A 83 -2.40 11.45 11.80
N ASP A 84 -3.35 11.73 10.91
CA ASP A 84 -3.83 13.09 10.62
C ASP A 84 -4.56 13.75 11.80
N GLY A 85 -4.68 13.03 12.93
CA GLY A 85 -5.37 13.45 14.15
C GLY A 85 -6.82 12.98 14.21
N THR A 86 -7.33 12.37 13.15
CA THR A 86 -8.72 11.90 13.04
C THR A 86 -8.90 10.48 13.59
N ILE A 87 -7.85 9.65 13.58
CA ILE A 87 -7.93 8.27 14.06
C ILE A 87 -7.83 8.23 15.59
N ASN A 88 -8.70 7.46 16.22
CA ASN A 88 -8.69 7.23 17.66
C ASN A 88 -8.96 5.74 17.97
N ARG A 89 -8.86 5.33 19.23
CA ARG A 89 -9.04 3.91 19.63
C ARG A 89 -10.41 3.30 19.28
N THR A 90 -11.43 4.11 19.02
CA THR A 90 -12.75 3.61 18.57
C THR A 90 -12.77 3.21 17.10
N HIS A 91 -11.71 3.53 16.35
CA HIS A 91 -11.52 3.14 14.95
C HIS A 91 -10.71 1.86 14.78
N ILE A 92 -10.25 1.23 15.87
CA ILE A 92 -9.58 -0.07 15.79
C ILE A 92 -10.54 -1.08 15.16
N GLY A 93 -10.04 -1.82 14.17
CA GLY A 93 -10.81 -2.75 13.34
C GLY A 93 -11.56 -2.11 12.16
N LYS A 94 -11.48 -0.78 11.98
CA LYS A 94 -12.05 -0.07 10.84
C LYS A 94 -10.98 0.20 9.76
N PRO A 95 -11.38 0.47 8.51
CA PRO A 95 -10.43 0.86 7.47
C PRO A 95 -9.76 2.20 7.79
N ALA A 96 -8.45 2.26 7.57
CA ALA A 96 -7.68 3.50 7.46
C ALA A 96 -7.66 4.00 6.02
N TRP A 97 -7.68 5.31 5.84
CA TRP A 97 -7.70 5.97 4.53
C TRP A 97 -6.38 6.68 4.27
N ILE A 98 -5.92 6.64 3.01
CA ILE A 98 -4.65 7.23 2.58
C ILE A 98 -4.80 8.74 2.48
N VAL A 99 -3.95 9.48 3.18
CA VAL A 99 -3.76 10.92 2.99
C VAL A 99 -2.53 11.15 2.10
N ASP A 100 -1.39 10.62 2.51
CA ASP A 100 -0.14 10.69 1.77
C ASP A 100 0.69 9.41 2.01
N ASP A 101 1.95 9.39 1.57
CA ASP A 101 2.83 8.23 1.65
C ASP A 101 3.35 7.89 3.06
N GLN A 102 3.02 8.70 4.07
CA GLN A 102 3.34 8.47 5.48
C GLN A 102 2.16 8.71 6.45
N THR A 103 1.04 9.29 5.99
CA THR A 103 -0.09 9.76 6.80
C THR A 103 -1.40 9.06 6.43
N VAL A 104 -2.19 8.72 7.44
CA VAL A 104 -3.51 8.06 7.32
C VAL A 104 -4.60 8.80 8.11
N ALA A 105 -5.84 8.66 7.64
CA ALA A 105 -7.05 9.26 8.22
C ALA A 105 -8.15 8.22 8.53
N ALA A 106 -9.12 8.62 9.37
CA ALA A 106 -10.25 7.79 9.76
C ALA A 106 -11.40 7.77 8.74
N ASP A 107 -11.43 8.73 7.82
CA ASP A 107 -12.48 8.94 6.83
C ASP A 107 -11.95 9.03 5.39
N ASP A 108 -12.84 8.77 4.44
CA ASP A 108 -12.56 8.75 3.00
C ASP A 108 -12.46 10.14 2.36
N GLY A 109 -12.55 11.22 3.14
CA GLY A 109 -12.50 12.59 2.65
C GLY A 109 -13.64 12.93 1.69
N GLY A 110 -14.82 12.31 1.84
CA GLY A 110 -15.93 12.46 0.89
C GLY A 110 -15.71 11.68 -0.40
N SER A 111 -15.22 10.44 -0.26
CA SER A 111 -14.88 9.53 -1.36
C SER A 111 -13.78 10.02 -2.29
N THR A 112 -12.78 10.71 -1.72
CA THR A 112 -11.58 11.18 -2.44
C THR A 112 -10.33 10.35 -2.11
N ARG A 113 -10.35 9.62 -0.99
CA ARG A 113 -9.23 8.81 -0.50
C ARG A 113 -9.47 7.32 -0.75
N SER A 114 -8.38 6.58 -0.91
CA SER A 114 -8.41 5.12 -0.99
C SER A 114 -8.08 4.47 0.35
N VAL A 115 -8.49 3.21 0.52
CA VAL A 115 -8.23 2.45 1.75
C VAL A 115 -6.75 2.03 1.79
N ALA A 116 -6.06 2.36 2.88
CA ALA A 116 -4.69 1.93 3.15
C ALA A 116 -4.64 0.48 3.68
N GLY A 117 -5.59 0.13 4.54
CA GLY A 117 -5.66 -1.15 5.23
C GLY A 117 -6.57 -1.07 6.45
N ASP A 118 -6.46 -2.05 7.34
CA ASP A 118 -7.25 -2.10 8.57
C ASP A 118 -6.45 -1.57 9.77
N ILE A 119 -7.07 -0.75 10.62
CA ILE A 119 -6.45 -0.24 11.84
C ILE A 119 -6.37 -1.36 12.87
N ILE A 120 -5.15 -1.68 13.33
CA ILE A 120 -4.90 -2.72 14.34
C ILE A 120 -4.76 -2.12 15.73
N ASP A 121 -4.03 -1.02 15.86
CA ASP A 121 -3.85 -0.32 17.14
C ASP A 121 -3.49 1.15 16.91
N VAL A 122 -3.61 1.95 17.97
CA VAL A 122 -3.27 3.38 17.97
C VAL A 122 -2.39 3.65 19.18
N ASP A 123 -1.18 4.15 18.93
CA ASP A 123 -0.21 4.55 19.94
C ASP A 123 0.04 6.07 19.93
N SER A 124 0.85 6.58 20.85
CA SER A 124 1.12 8.03 20.98
C SER A 124 1.96 8.60 19.82
N ASN A 125 2.65 7.75 19.07
CA ASN A 125 3.50 8.10 17.94
C ASN A 125 2.82 7.88 16.59
N GLY A 126 1.69 7.17 16.52
CA GLY A 126 0.99 6.90 15.27
C GLY A 126 -0.05 5.79 15.33
N VAL A 127 -0.44 5.32 14.15
CA VAL A 127 -1.47 4.29 13.96
C VAL A 127 -0.87 3.08 13.27
N TRP A 128 -1.14 1.90 13.81
CA TRP A 128 -0.75 0.63 13.23
C TRP A 128 -1.81 0.19 12.21
N VAL A 129 -1.43 0.14 10.94
CA VAL A 129 -2.30 -0.26 9.84
C VAL A 129 -1.79 -1.56 9.24
N ASN A 130 -2.66 -2.57 9.17
CA ASN A 130 -2.39 -3.82 8.50
C ASN A 130 -2.78 -3.72 7.02
N ILE A 131 -1.77 -3.77 6.16
CA ILE A 131 -1.92 -3.72 4.70
C ILE A 131 -1.99 -5.15 4.19
N LYS A 132 -3.11 -5.50 3.56
CA LYS A 132 -3.41 -6.86 3.07
C LYS A 132 -2.93 -7.13 1.66
#